data_AF-A0A653YDC9-F1
#
_entry.id   AF-A0A653YDC9-F1
#
_cell.length_a   1.000
_cell.length_b   1.000
_cell.length_c   1.000
_cell.angle_alpha   90.00
_cell.angle_beta   90.00
_cell.angle_gamma   90.00
#
_symmetry.space_group_name_H-M   'P 1'
#
loop_
_entity.id
_entity.type
_entity.pdbx_description
1 polymer ?
#
loop_
_entity_poly.entity_id
_entity_poly.type
_entity_poly.pdbx_seq_one_letter_code
_entity_poly.pdbx_strand_id
1 'polypeptide(L)'
;MCGTGRKLHGHNGYGSICGPSAGSAAMKPEDLERLVTQTMPYGKYKGRLIADLPGNYLNWFARVGFPPGDLGQLLALMQEIDHNGLSGLLEPLRRR
;
A
#
# COMPACT_ATOMS: atom_id res chain seq x y z
N MET A 1 -4.92 10.39 66.51
CA MET A 1 -4.24 11.65 66.09
C MET A 1 -4.16 11.65 64.58
N CYS A 2 -4.86 12.60 63.95
CA CYS A 2 -4.73 12.87 62.52
C CYS A 2 -3.31 13.36 62.21
N GLY A 3 -2.66 12.79 61.20
CA GLY A 3 -1.48 13.34 60.54
C GLY A 3 -1.68 13.17 59.03
N THR A 4 -2.17 14.20 58.32
CA THR A 4 -1.38 15.18 57.55
C THR A 4 -0.77 14.59 56.28
N GLY A 5 -1.20 15.08 55.11
CA GLY A 5 -0.44 14.85 53.87
C GLY A 5 -1.17 15.04 52.55
N ARG A 6 -1.50 16.29 52.21
CA ARG A 6 -1.94 16.71 50.87
C ARG A 6 -0.75 16.68 49.90
N LYS A 7 -0.86 15.98 48.77
CA LYS A 7 -0.18 16.39 47.52
C LYS A 7 -0.88 15.80 46.29
N LEU A 8 -1.61 16.66 45.59
CA LEU A 8 -2.06 16.45 44.21
C LEU A 8 -0.84 16.59 43.30
N HIS A 9 -0.37 15.50 42.71
CA HIS A 9 0.46 15.44 41.50
C HIS A 9 -0.20 14.35 40.65
N GLY A 10 -0.77 14.58 39.47
CA GLY A 10 -0.28 15.45 38.41
C GLY A 10 0.52 14.60 37.42
N HIS A 11 -0.16 13.77 36.63
CA HIS A 11 0.21 13.40 35.27
C HIS A 11 -0.91 12.58 34.62
N ASN A 12 -1.76 13.28 33.86
CA ASN A 12 -2.59 12.69 32.84
C ASN A 12 -1.67 12.30 31.67
N GLY A 13 -1.24 11.03 31.63
CA GLY A 13 -0.30 10.50 30.64
C GLY A 13 -0.98 9.64 29.58
N TYR A 14 -2.03 10.13 28.94
CA TYR A 14 -2.48 9.54 27.67
C TYR A 14 -1.54 10.06 26.57
N GLY A 15 -0.49 9.29 26.26
CA GLY A 15 0.56 9.76 25.35
C GLY A 15 1.63 8.74 25.01
N SER A 16 1.24 7.62 24.40
CA SER A 16 2.05 7.03 23.33
C SER A 16 1.16 6.22 22.41
N ILE A 17 0.81 6.89 21.34
CA ILE A 17 0.37 6.35 20.06
C ILE A 17 1.34 5.23 19.63
N CYS A 18 1.03 3.99 19.98
CA CYS A 18 1.32 2.89 19.07
C CYS A 18 0.58 3.24 17.77
N GLY A 19 1.32 3.80 16.81
CA GLY A 19 0.80 4.13 15.49
C GLY A 19 0.09 2.91 14.92
N PRO A 20 -1.01 3.09 14.18
CA PRO A 20 -1.71 1.95 13.62
C PRO A 20 -0.75 1.26 12.65
N SER A 21 -0.29 0.06 13.04
CA SER A 21 0.02 -1.00 12.09
C SER A 21 -1.31 -1.37 11.43
N ALA A 22 -1.76 -0.52 10.52
CA ALA A 22 -2.91 -0.77 9.66
C ALA A 22 -2.40 -1.41 8.37
N GLY A 23 -1.85 -2.62 8.49
CA GLY A 23 -1.97 -3.61 7.43
C GLY A 23 -3.43 -4.06 7.37
N SER A 24 -4.32 -3.17 6.91
CA SER A 24 -5.74 -3.46 6.72
C SER A 24 -6.09 -3.27 5.25
N ALA A 25 -6.81 -4.25 4.72
CA ALA A 25 -7.16 -4.52 3.34
C ALA A 25 -8.11 -3.48 2.70
N ALA A 26 -7.79 -2.19 2.82
CA ALA A 26 -8.45 -1.12 2.11
C ALA A 26 -7.49 -0.55 1.08
N MET A 27 -7.80 -0.82 -0.19
CA MET A 27 -7.21 -0.12 -1.33
C MET A 27 -7.18 1.39 -1.08
N LYS A 28 -6.01 2.00 -1.16
CA LYS A 28 -5.87 3.44 -0.95
C LYS A 28 -5.68 4.14 -2.29
N PRO A 29 -6.10 5.41 -2.43
CA PRO A 29 -5.87 6.16 -3.67
C PRO A 29 -4.37 6.28 -4.01
N GLU A 30 -3.52 6.33 -2.99
CA GLU A 30 -2.06 6.33 -3.10
C GLU A 30 -1.50 5.06 -3.78
N ASP A 31 -2.22 3.93 -3.77
CA ASP A 31 -1.79 2.73 -4.50
C ASP A 31 -1.85 2.92 -6.02
N LEU A 32 -2.82 3.68 -6.53
CA LEU A 32 -2.92 4.00 -7.96
C LEU A 32 -1.73 4.84 -8.44
N GLU A 33 -1.27 5.78 -7.60
CA GLU A 33 -0.07 6.58 -7.86
C GLU A 33 1.18 5.69 -7.85
N ARG A 34 1.25 4.71 -6.94
CA ARG A 34 2.34 3.74 -6.89
C ARG A 34 2.39 2.86 -8.12
N LEU A 35 1.27 2.52 -8.77
CA LEU A 35 1.28 1.76 -10.02
C LEU A 35 2.07 2.47 -11.14
N VAL A 36 1.92 3.80 -11.22
CA VAL A 36 2.53 4.61 -12.29
C VAL A 36 3.90 5.18 -11.94
N THR A 37 4.32 5.09 -10.67
CA THR A 37 5.63 5.58 -10.19
C THR A 37 6.59 4.47 -9.80
N GLN A 38 6.10 3.37 -9.22
CA GLN A 38 6.96 2.25 -8.86
C GLN A 38 7.35 1.43 -10.07
N THR A 39 8.62 1.05 -10.08
CA THR A 39 9.18 0.11 -11.04
C THR A 39 9.25 -1.28 -10.43
N MET A 40 9.17 -2.30 -11.28
CA MET A 40 9.33 -3.67 -10.88
C MET A 40 10.77 -3.89 -10.36
N PRO A 41 10.98 -4.35 -9.11
CA PRO A 41 12.32 -4.49 -8.54
C PRO A 41 13.07 -5.74 -9.02
N TYR A 42 12.35 -6.73 -9.59
CA TYR A 42 12.92 -8.01 -10.03
C TYR A 42 12.19 -8.61 -11.24
N GLY A 43 12.69 -9.75 -11.71
CA GLY A 43 12.11 -10.49 -12.83
C GLY A 43 12.49 -9.94 -14.21
N LYS A 44 11.81 -10.42 -15.24
CA LYS A 44 12.08 -10.07 -16.64
C LYS A 44 11.85 -8.58 -16.93
N TYR A 45 10.91 -7.95 -16.23
CA TYR A 45 10.54 -6.54 -16.42
C TYR A 45 11.16 -5.61 -15.37
N LYS A 46 12.28 -6.01 -14.76
CA LYS A 46 12.98 -5.17 -13.79
C LYS A 46 13.24 -3.76 -14.35
N GLY A 47 12.89 -2.73 -13.59
CA GLY A 47 13.05 -1.32 -13.98
C GLY A 47 11.91 -0.77 -14.85
N ARG A 48 10.90 -1.57 -15.20
CA ARG A 48 9.67 -1.12 -15.87
C ARG A 48 8.62 -0.72 -14.84
N LEU A 49 7.83 0.31 -15.13
CA LEU A 49 6.70 0.71 -14.27
C LEU A 49 5.67 -0.41 -14.15
N ILE A 50 5.05 -0.56 -12.97
CA ILE A 50 4.03 -1.57 -12.74
C ILE A 50 2.85 -1.37 -13.71
N ALA A 51 2.45 -0.12 -13.96
CA ALA A 51 1.40 0.25 -14.92
C ALA A 51 1.72 -0.09 -16.39
N ASP A 52 2.98 -0.40 -16.71
CA ASP A 52 3.44 -0.71 -18.07
C ASP A 52 3.74 -2.21 -18.25
N LEU A 53 3.50 -3.01 -17.21
CA LEU A 53 3.66 -4.46 -17.29
C LEU A 53 2.64 -5.06 -18.26
N PRO A 54 3.05 -5.99 -19.12
CA PRO A 54 2.12 -6.58 -20.07
C PRO A 54 1.16 -7.54 -19.36
N GLY A 55 -0.12 -7.52 -19.74
CA GLY A 55 -1.19 -8.28 -19.08
C GLY A 55 -0.93 -9.79 -19.01
N ASN A 56 -0.21 -10.38 -19.97
CA ASN A 56 0.17 -11.79 -19.92
C ASN A 56 1.09 -12.12 -18.73
N TYR A 57 1.92 -11.16 -18.30
CA TYR A 57 2.79 -11.30 -17.14
C TYR A 57 2.01 -11.20 -15.83
N LEU A 58 1.07 -10.26 -15.75
CA LEU A 58 0.16 -10.11 -14.61
C LEU A 58 -0.76 -11.32 -14.44
N ASN A 59 -1.31 -11.84 -15.54
CA ASN A 59 -2.13 -13.04 -15.55
C ASN A 59 -1.34 -14.30 -15.15
N TRP A 60 -0.04 -14.38 -15.47
CA TRP A 60 0.82 -15.44 -14.94
C TRP A 60 0.91 -15.36 -13.41
N PHE A 61 1.13 -14.16 -12.85
CA PHE A 61 1.11 -13.94 -11.40
C PHE A 61 -0.24 -14.29 -10.76
N ALA A 62 -1.37 -13.97 -11.40
CA ALA A 62 -2.70 -14.36 -10.90
C ALA A 62 -2.88 -15.89 -10.80
N ARG A 63 -2.14 -16.67 -11.59
CA ARG A 63 -2.18 -18.14 -11.57
C ARG A 63 -1.22 -18.76 -10.55
N VAL A 64 -0.02 -18.21 -10.42
CA VAL A 64 1.01 -18.74 -9.49
C VAL A 64 0.88 -18.17 -8.08
N GLY A 65 0.27 -17.00 -7.94
CA GLY A 65 0.14 -16.23 -6.71
C GLY A 65 1.02 -14.98 -6.72
N PHE A 66 0.51 -13.92 -6.10
CA PHE A 66 1.26 -12.67 -5.91
C PHE A 66 2.18 -12.77 -4.68
N PRO A 67 3.36 -12.13 -4.73
CA PRO A 67 4.26 -12.09 -3.56
C PRO A 67 3.57 -11.39 -2.38
N PRO A 68 3.89 -11.74 -1.12
CA PRO A 68 3.33 -11.02 0.03
C PRO A 68 3.87 -9.57 0.09
N GLY A 69 3.09 -8.70 0.75
CA GLY A 69 3.43 -7.30 0.97
C GLY A 69 2.93 -6.35 -0.12
N ASP A 70 3.38 -5.11 -0.06
CA ASP A 70 2.91 -4.01 -0.92
C ASP A 70 3.00 -4.31 -2.41
N LEU A 71 4.11 -4.92 -2.86
CA LEU A 71 4.33 -5.18 -4.27
C LEU A 71 3.27 -6.15 -4.82
N GLY A 72 2.92 -7.19 -4.08
CA GLY A 72 1.89 -8.13 -4.52
C GLY A 72 0.51 -7.50 -4.54
N GLN A 73 0.22 -6.63 -3.57
CA GLN A 73 -1.03 -5.86 -3.56
C GLN A 73 -1.12 -4.96 -4.80
N LEU A 74 -0.04 -4.27 -5.16
CA LEU A 74 0.02 -3.45 -6.38
C LEU A 74 -0.11 -4.28 -7.65
N LEU A 75 0.53 -5.46 -7.72
CA LEU A 75 0.43 -6.34 -8.88
C LEU A 75 -0.97 -6.93 -9.03
N ALA A 76 -1.61 -7.32 -7.93
CA ALA A 76 -2.99 -7.79 -7.92
C ALA A 76 -3.95 -6.68 -8.38
N LEU A 77 -3.78 -5.48 -7.84
CA LEU A 77 -4.53 -4.31 -8.28
C LEU A 77 -4.33 -4.03 -9.77
N MET A 78 -3.08 -4.02 -10.24
CA MET A 78 -2.79 -3.78 -11.66
C MET A 78 -3.46 -4.83 -12.55
N GLN A 79 -3.46 -6.09 -12.11
CA GLN A 79 -4.12 -7.18 -12.82
C GLN A 79 -5.65 -6.99 -12.87
N GLU A 80 -6.28 -6.56 -11.79
CA GLU A 80 -7.71 -6.24 -11.77
C GLU A 80 -8.03 -5.09 -12.74
N ILE A 81 -7.24 -4.03 -12.72
CA ILE A 81 -7.40 -2.88 -13.63
C ILE A 81 -7.27 -3.32 -15.10
N ASP A 82 -6.24 -4.10 -15.42
CA ASP A 82 -6.01 -4.62 -16.77
C ASP A 82 -7.14 -5.56 -17.24
N HIS A 83 -7.57 -6.47 -16.38
CA HIS A 83 -8.64 -7.42 -16.68
C HIS A 83 -9.99 -6.75 -16.93
N ASN A 84 -10.25 -5.63 -16.26
CA ASN A 84 -11.44 -4.80 -16.48
C ASN A 84 -11.28 -3.78 -17.62
N GLY A 85 -10.11 -3.69 -18.27
CA GLY A 85 -9.84 -2.71 -19.33
C GLY A 85 -9.75 -1.27 -18.82
N LEU A 86 -9.45 -1.07 -17.54
CA LEU A 86 -9.42 0.24 -16.88
C LEU A 86 -8.04 0.92 -16.89
N SER A 87 -7.06 0.35 -17.59
CA SER A 87 -5.68 0.86 -17.63
C SER A 87 -5.59 2.32 -18.11
N GLY A 88 -6.55 2.76 -18.94
CA GLY A 88 -6.68 4.16 -19.39
C GLY A 88 -6.90 5.17 -18.25
N LEU A 89 -7.46 4.74 -17.10
CA LEU A 89 -7.64 5.61 -15.93
C LEU A 89 -6.31 6.05 -15.31
N LEU A 90 -5.22 5.32 -15.58
CA LEU A 90 -3.89 5.65 -15.08
C LEU A 90 -3.16 6.68 -15.96
N GLU A 91 -3.58 6.90 -17.20
CA GLU A 91 -2.98 7.89 -18.11
C GLU A 91 -2.91 9.33 -17.57
N PRO A 92 -3.96 9.90 -16.94
CA PRO A 92 -3.85 11.23 -16.32
C PRO A 92 -2.84 11.27 -15.17
N LEU A 93 -2.64 10.16 -14.45
CA LEU A 93 -1.67 10.08 -13.36
C LEU A 93 -0.22 10.05 -13.87
N ARG A 94 0.01 9.51 -15.07
CA ARG A 94 1.34 9.47 -15.73
C ARG A 94 1.81 10.84 -16.26
N ARG A 95 0.89 11.79 -16.44
CA ARG A 95 1.17 13.11 -17.04
C ARG A 95 1.37 14.23 -16.02
N ARG A 96 1.34 13.92 -14.73
CA ARG A 96 1.73 14.84 -13.66
C ARG A 96 3.24 14.85 -13.48
#